data_AF-A0A9E4J168-F1
#
_entry.id   AF-A0A9E4J168-F1
#
_cell.length_a   1.000
_cell.length_b   1.000
_cell.length_c   1.000
_cell.angle_alpha   90.00
_cell.angle_beta   90.00
_cell.angle_gamma   90.00
#
_symmetry.space_group_name_H-M   'P 1'
#
loop_
_entity.id
_entity.type
_entity.pdbx_description
1 polymer ?
#
loop_
_entity_poly.entity_id
_entity_poly.type
_entity_poly.pdbx_seq_one_letter_code
_entity_poly.pdbx_strand_id
1 'polypeptide(L)'
;MTVVDNMVRLFESMTEWWHWAVAVLMLVLAALSVKVAWTFNVNEWIKDRHERRKERSKVLCPHTLLSVRTNPETGEPDLHVQSLVHSTFGTVEGWCSQCGMRFDDWTESRRFSEQYANDPEYWKKRQLKYQKAAKRVFKL
;
A
#
# COMPACT_ATOMS: atom_id res chain seq x y z
N MET A 1 -28.39 -17.00 64.63
CA MET A 1 -27.94 -16.72 63.24
C MET A 1 -28.58 -15.42 62.82
N THR A 2 -27.79 -14.36 62.81
CA THR A 2 -28.26 -12.99 62.60
C THR A 2 -28.30 -12.68 61.10
N VAL A 3 -29.11 -11.70 60.71
CA VAL A 3 -29.22 -11.19 59.33
C VAL A 3 -27.85 -10.86 58.71
N VAL A 4 -26.89 -10.49 59.57
CA VAL A 4 -25.50 -10.22 59.20
C VAL A 4 -24.79 -11.45 58.63
N ASP A 5 -24.96 -12.64 59.23
CA ASP A 5 -24.34 -13.89 58.74
C ASP A 5 -24.85 -14.25 57.34
N ASN A 6 -26.13 -13.99 57.06
CA ASN A 6 -26.73 -14.21 55.75
C ASN A 6 -26.25 -13.20 54.70
N MET A 7 -26.04 -11.92 55.09
CA MET A 7 -25.48 -10.90 54.19
C MET A 7 -24.01 -11.19 53.85
N VAL A 8 -23.21 -11.66 54.81
CA VAL A 8 -21.80 -12.03 54.58
C VAL A 8 -21.70 -13.20 53.60
N ARG A 9 -22.51 -14.25 53.78
CA ARG A 9 -22.56 -15.39 52.84
C ARG A 9 -23.02 -15.01 51.44
N LEU A 10 -24.00 -14.11 51.32
CA LEU A 10 -24.44 -13.60 50.02
C LEU A 10 -23.30 -12.83 49.33
N PHE A 11 -22.55 -12.00 50.08
CA PHE A 11 -21.41 -11.25 49.56
C PHE A 11 -20.25 -12.16 49.15
N GLU A 12 -19.93 -13.18 49.95
CA GLU A 12 -18.92 -14.21 49.63
C GLU A 12 -19.31 -15.02 48.39
N SER A 13 -20.58 -15.45 48.28
CA SER A 13 -21.07 -16.11 47.06
C SER A 13 -21.04 -15.18 45.84
N MET A 14 -21.25 -13.87 46.05
CA MET A 14 -21.15 -12.84 45.02
C MET A 14 -19.71 -12.64 44.52
N THR A 15 -18.71 -12.85 45.38
CA THR A 15 -17.31 -12.82 44.97
C THR A 15 -16.89 -14.10 44.25
N GLU A 16 -17.50 -15.25 44.54
CA GLU A 16 -17.12 -16.53 43.92
C GLU A 16 -17.55 -16.68 42.46
N TRP A 17 -18.75 -16.23 42.07
CA TRP A 17 -19.22 -16.40 40.68
C TRP A 17 -18.43 -15.56 39.67
N TRP A 18 -17.86 -14.43 40.10
CA TRP A 18 -17.03 -13.58 39.25
C TRP A 18 -15.74 -14.29 38.81
N HIS A 19 -15.15 -15.12 39.68
CA HIS A 19 -13.97 -15.91 39.34
C HIS A 19 -14.26 -16.91 38.21
N TRP A 20 -15.45 -17.53 38.23
CA TRP A 20 -15.89 -18.42 37.16
C TRP A 20 -16.15 -17.66 35.86
N ALA A 21 -16.78 -16.48 35.92
CA ALA A 21 -16.98 -15.64 34.74
C ALA A 21 -15.65 -15.21 34.09
N VAL A 22 -14.67 -14.80 34.89
CA VAL A 22 -13.31 -14.46 34.42
C VAL A 22 -12.59 -15.68 33.86
N ALA A 23 -12.69 -16.84 34.52
CA ALA A 23 -12.08 -18.08 34.05
C ALA A 23 -12.63 -18.49 32.67
N VAL A 24 -13.95 -18.42 32.47
CA VAL A 24 -14.60 -18.70 31.18
C VAL A 24 -14.14 -17.70 30.11
N LEU A 25 -14.09 -16.41 30.44
CA LEU A 25 -13.61 -15.38 29.51
C LEU A 25 -12.16 -15.64 29.07
N MET A 26 -11.27 -15.97 30.00
CA MET A 26 -9.88 -16.32 29.71
C MET A 26 -9.76 -17.54 28.80
N LEU A 27 -10.61 -18.55 29.03
CA LEU A 27 -10.63 -19.78 28.24
C LEU A 27 -11.11 -19.51 26.80
N VAL A 28 -12.12 -18.65 26.64
CA VAL A 28 -12.59 -18.19 25.32
C VAL A 28 -11.50 -17.40 24.59
N LEU A 29 -10.84 -16.47 25.27
CA LEU A 29 -9.75 -15.68 24.68
C LEU A 29 -8.55 -16.56 24.28
N ALA A 30 -8.21 -17.57 25.07
CA ALA A 30 -7.17 -18.54 24.75
C ALA A 30 -7.53 -19.40 23.53
N ALA A 31 -8.77 -19.88 23.44
CA ALA A 31 -9.22 -20.63 22.27
C ALA A 31 -9.21 -19.77 20.99
N LEU A 32 -9.63 -18.50 21.10
CA LEU A 32 -9.58 -17.54 19.99
C LEU A 32 -8.14 -17.23 19.57
N SER A 33 -7.22 -17.03 20.51
CA SER A 33 -5.81 -16.72 20.19
C SER A 33 -5.13 -17.87 19.46
N VAL A 34 -5.39 -19.12 19.84
CA VAL A 34 -4.90 -20.31 19.13
C VAL A 34 -5.47 -20.38 17.71
N LYS A 35 -6.78 -20.13 17.54
CA LYS A 35 -7.42 -20.13 16.21
C LYS A 35 -6.84 -19.05 15.30
N VAL A 36 -6.61 -17.85 15.82
CA VAL A 36 -5.98 -16.76 15.07
C VAL A 36 -4.53 -17.12 14.74
N ALA A 37 -3.75 -17.64 15.68
CA ALA A 37 -2.36 -18.05 15.44
C ALA A 37 -2.24 -19.15 14.37
N TRP A 38 -3.20 -20.08 14.33
CA TRP A 38 -3.15 -21.20 13.38
C TRP A 38 -3.57 -20.79 11.95
N THR A 39 -4.47 -19.81 11.83
CA THR A 39 -4.97 -19.32 10.54
C THR A 39 -4.15 -18.14 9.99
N PHE A 40 -3.46 -17.40 10.85
CA PHE A 40 -2.70 -16.21 10.46
C PHE A 40 -1.30 -16.57 9.98
N ASN A 41 -1.17 -16.74 8.66
CA ASN A 41 0.14 -16.83 8.02
C ASN A 41 0.76 -15.43 7.90
N VAL A 42 1.64 -15.10 8.84
CA VAL A 42 2.37 -13.82 8.87
C VAL A 42 3.11 -13.57 7.54
N ASN A 43 3.68 -14.61 6.93
CA ASN A 43 4.44 -14.48 5.70
C ASN A 43 3.55 -14.10 4.52
N GLU A 44 2.37 -14.72 4.42
CA GLU A 44 1.36 -14.38 3.41
C GLU A 44 0.82 -12.96 3.60
N TRP A 45 0.55 -12.56 4.85
CA TRP A 45 0.12 -11.20 5.15
C TRP A 45 1.19 -10.15 4.77
N ILE A 46 2.47 -10.43 5.03
CA ILE A 46 3.58 -9.55 4.62
C ILE A 46 3.64 -9.47 3.09
N LYS A 47 3.49 -10.61 2.39
CA LYS A 47 3.51 -10.68 0.93
C LYS A 47 2.37 -9.86 0.32
N ASP A 48 1.13 -10.08 0.76
CA ASP A 48 -0.04 -9.31 0.31
C ASP A 48 0.11 -7.81 0.60
N ARG A 49 0.58 -7.46 1.81
CA ARG A 49 0.87 -6.06 2.15
C ARG A 49 1.92 -5.43 1.23
N HIS A 50 2.97 -6.18 0.84
CA HIS A 50 3.99 -5.72 -0.08
C HIS A 50 3.42 -5.54 -1.50
N GLU A 51 2.68 -6.52 -2.01
CA GLU A 51 2.04 -6.49 -3.32
C GLU A 51 1.06 -5.32 -3.44
N ARG A 52 0.18 -5.11 -2.44
CA ARG A 52 -0.71 -3.94 -2.42
C ARG A 52 0.03 -2.61 -2.45
N ARG A 53 1.19 -2.51 -1.79
CA ARG A 53 2.01 -1.29 -1.83
C ARG A 53 2.67 -1.11 -3.20
N LYS A 54 3.13 -2.21 -3.82
CA LYS A 54 3.68 -2.20 -5.18
C LYS A 54 2.62 -1.70 -6.17
N GLU A 55 1.41 -2.25 -6.15
CA GLU A 55 0.33 -1.81 -7.04
C GLU A 55 -0.04 -0.34 -6.83
N ARG A 56 -0.16 0.11 -5.58
CA ARG A 56 -0.39 1.54 -5.27
C ARG A 56 0.73 2.45 -5.80
N SER A 57 1.98 1.97 -5.78
CA SER A 57 3.10 2.75 -6.32
C SER A 57 3.04 2.89 -7.83
N LYS A 58 2.57 1.87 -8.55
CA LYS A 58 2.43 1.91 -10.01
C LYS A 58 1.43 2.99 -10.44
N VAL A 59 0.30 3.14 -9.75
CA VAL A 59 -0.71 4.19 -10.04
C VAL A 59 -0.14 5.61 -9.90
N LEU A 60 0.83 5.79 -9.01
CA LEU A 60 1.50 7.07 -8.79
C LEU A 60 2.60 7.36 -9.80
N CYS A 61 3.06 6.37 -10.58
CA CYS A 61 4.09 6.56 -11.57
C CYS A 61 3.63 7.58 -12.63
N PRO A 62 4.47 8.55 -13.03
CA PRO A 62 4.14 9.44 -14.14
C PRO A 62 4.21 8.74 -15.50
N HIS A 63 4.87 7.58 -15.61
CA HIS A 63 5.14 6.86 -16.86
C HIS A 63 5.91 7.66 -17.92
N THR A 64 6.49 8.79 -17.50
CA THR A 64 7.27 9.71 -18.34
C THR A 64 8.48 10.22 -17.58
N LEU A 65 9.53 10.56 -18.33
CA LEU A 65 10.72 11.24 -17.85
C LEU A 65 10.72 12.67 -18.38
N LEU A 66 10.84 13.64 -17.48
CA LEU A 66 11.05 15.04 -17.83
C LEU A 66 12.53 15.36 -17.75
N SER A 67 13.12 15.86 -18.83
CA SER A 67 14.53 16.27 -18.90
C SER A 67 14.67 17.59 -19.63
N VAL A 68 15.61 18.43 -19.20
CA VAL A 68 15.99 19.64 -19.95
C VAL A 68 17.08 19.24 -20.95
N ARG A 69 16.91 19.58 -22.22
CA ARG A 69 17.88 19.33 -23.30
C ARG A 69 18.15 20.62 -24.06
N THR A 70 19.35 20.80 -24.58
CA THR A 70 19.64 21.95 -25.44
C THR A 70 18.99 21.74 -26.81
N ASN A 71 18.20 22.71 -27.26
CA ASN A 71 17.63 22.71 -28.60
C ASN A 71 18.78 22.91 -29.62
N PRO A 72 18.97 21.99 -30.57
CA PRO A 72 20.07 22.07 -31.54
C PRO A 72 19.93 23.22 -32.54
N GLU A 73 18.73 23.77 -32.73
CA GLU A 73 18.46 24.86 -33.67
C GLU A 73 18.62 26.24 -33.02
N THR A 74 18.22 26.39 -31.74
CA THR A 74 18.26 27.69 -31.04
C THR A 74 19.41 27.82 -30.04
N GLY A 75 20.02 26.71 -29.62
CA GLY A 75 21.04 26.68 -28.57
C GLY A 75 20.49 26.91 -27.15
N GLU A 76 19.18 27.07 -26.99
CA GLU A 76 18.53 27.34 -25.71
C GLU A 76 18.06 26.04 -25.01
N PRO A 77 17.93 26.04 -23.67
CA PRO A 77 17.38 24.91 -22.94
C PRO A 77 15.89 24.72 -23.23
N ASP A 78 15.52 23.51 -23.65
CA ASP A 78 14.15 23.10 -23.95
C ASP A 78 13.70 21.93 -23.05
N LEU A 79 12.41 21.90 -22.75
CA LEU A 79 11.79 20.92 -21.88
C LEU A 79 11.37 19.69 -22.69
N HIS A 80 12.05 18.57 -22.50
CA HIS A 80 11.77 17.33 -23.20
C HIS A 80 11.02 16.33 -22.30
N VAL A 81 9.81 15.95 -22.72
CA VAL A 81 9.03 14.85 -22.11
C VAL A 81 9.26 13.58 -22.90
N GLN A 82 9.80 12.54 -22.26
CA GLN A 82 10.00 11.23 -22.87
C GLN A 82 9.06 10.20 -22.23
N SER A 83 8.36 9.41 -23.04
CA SER A 83 7.61 8.25 -22.52
C SER A 83 8.56 7.16 -22.04
N LEU A 84 8.26 6.58 -20.88
CA LEU A 84 8.96 5.40 -20.35
C LEU A 84 8.26 4.08 -20.69
N VAL A 85 7.20 4.13 -21.50
CA VAL A 85 6.49 2.96 -21.99
C VAL A 85 7.24 2.41 -23.20
N HIS A 86 7.50 1.11 -23.22
CA HIS A 86 8.14 0.39 -24.32
C HIS A 86 7.35 -0.88 -24.61
N SER A 87 7.21 -1.28 -25.88
CA SER A 87 6.68 -2.60 -26.23
C SER A 87 7.81 -3.60 -26.31
N THR A 88 7.54 -4.85 -25.91
CA THR A 88 8.44 -5.97 -26.22
C THR A 88 8.27 -6.38 -27.68
N PHE A 89 9.32 -6.92 -28.29
CA PHE A 89 9.27 -7.36 -29.69
C PHE A 89 8.14 -8.38 -29.90
N GLY A 90 7.30 -8.14 -30.92
CA GLY A 90 6.20 -9.04 -31.28
C GLY A 90 4.92 -8.89 -30.45
N THR A 91 4.81 -7.88 -29.58
CA THR A 91 3.56 -7.60 -28.84
C THR A 91 3.10 -6.16 -29.03
N VAL A 92 1.78 -5.95 -28.95
CA VAL A 92 1.17 -4.60 -28.92
C VAL A 92 1.14 -4.02 -27.51
N GLU A 93 1.51 -4.82 -26.51
CA GLU A 93 1.45 -4.44 -25.09
C GLU A 93 2.62 -3.51 -24.73
N GLY A 94 2.30 -2.40 -24.09
CA GLY A 94 3.27 -1.46 -23.54
C GLY A 94 3.64 -1.81 -22.11
N TRP A 95 4.90 -1.59 -21.74
CA TRP A 95 5.41 -1.78 -20.38
C TRP A 95 6.16 -0.53 -19.94
N CYS A 96 5.85 -0.03 -18.74
CA CYS A 96 6.60 1.08 -18.17
C CYS A 96 7.93 0.58 -17.59
N SER A 97 9.06 1.10 -18.07
CA SER A 97 10.40 0.74 -17.58
C SER A 97 10.66 1.12 -16.11
N GLN A 98 9.92 2.11 -15.59
CA GLN A 98 10.10 2.60 -14.22
C GLN A 98 9.37 1.78 -13.16
N CYS A 99 8.14 1.32 -13.46
CA CYS A 99 7.27 0.65 -12.48
C CYS A 99 6.78 -0.74 -12.91
N GLY A 100 7.03 -1.15 -14.15
CA GLY A 100 6.59 -2.43 -14.71
C GLY A 100 5.07 -2.53 -14.89
N MET A 101 4.34 -1.42 -14.91
CA MET A 101 2.92 -1.42 -15.25
C MET A 101 2.74 -1.75 -16.74
N ARG A 102 1.80 -2.64 -17.02
CA ARG A 102 1.35 -2.99 -18.36
C ARG A 102 0.30 -1.99 -18.85
N PHE A 103 0.40 -1.64 -20.13
CA PHE A 103 -0.53 -0.80 -20.86
C PHE A 103 -1.03 -1.60 -22.06
N ASP A 104 -2.35 -1.66 -22.24
CA ASP A 104 -2.95 -2.35 -23.39
C ASP A 104 -2.91 -1.49 -24.66
N ASP A 105 -2.73 -0.17 -24.52
CA ASP A 105 -2.51 0.74 -25.62
C ASP A 105 -1.48 1.85 -25.30
N TRP A 106 -1.09 2.58 -26.34
CA TRP A 106 -0.16 3.71 -26.23
C TRP A 106 -0.86 5.06 -26.00
N THR A 107 -2.19 5.09 -26.06
CA THR A 107 -2.95 6.34 -26.01
C THR A 107 -2.85 6.96 -24.62
N GLU A 108 -2.86 6.13 -23.58
CA GLU A 108 -2.74 6.62 -22.21
C GLU A 108 -1.36 7.24 -21.94
N SER A 109 -0.30 6.64 -22.47
CA SER A 109 1.07 7.16 -22.38
C SER A 109 1.22 8.50 -23.11
N ARG A 110 0.59 8.64 -24.29
CA ARG A 110 0.57 9.90 -25.04
C ARG A 110 -0.17 10.98 -24.27
N ARG A 111 -1.36 10.67 -23.73
CA ARG A 111 -2.15 11.60 -22.91
C ARG A 111 -1.35 12.11 -21.71
N PHE A 112 -0.63 11.23 -21.03
CA PHE A 112 0.25 11.63 -19.93
C PHE A 112 1.35 12.57 -20.40
N SER A 113 2.01 12.26 -21.52
CA SER A 113 3.07 13.10 -22.08
C SER A 113 2.56 14.51 -22.42
N GLU A 114 1.41 14.62 -23.08
CA GLU A 114 0.76 15.89 -23.41
C GLU A 114 0.35 16.67 -22.15
N GLN A 115 -0.23 15.99 -21.15
CA GLN A 115 -0.62 16.62 -19.89
C GLN A 115 0.59 17.20 -19.15
N TYR A 116 1.71 16.46 -19.08
CA TYR A 116 2.90 16.89 -18.35
C TYR A 116 3.74 17.93 -19.11
N ALA A 117 3.66 17.96 -20.43
CA ALA A 117 4.23 19.03 -21.23
C ALA A 117 3.55 20.38 -20.91
N ASN A 118 2.23 20.36 -20.73
CA ASN A 118 1.45 21.56 -20.39
C ASN A 118 1.52 21.94 -18.89
N ASP A 119 1.77 20.98 -18.00
CA ASP A 119 1.92 21.24 -16.56
C ASP A 119 3.12 20.45 -15.96
N PRO A 120 4.34 21.00 -16.07
CA PRO A 120 5.55 20.39 -15.51
C PRO A 120 5.55 20.32 -13.99
N GLU A 121 4.85 21.22 -13.30
CA GLU A 121 4.72 21.18 -11.84
C GLU A 121 3.91 19.98 -11.37
N TYR A 122 2.82 19.68 -12.08
CA TYR A 122 2.00 18.51 -11.79
C TYR A 122 2.80 17.22 -11.98
N TRP A 123 3.61 17.14 -13.04
CA TRP A 123 4.57 16.03 -13.20
C TRP A 123 5.50 15.89 -11.99
N LYS A 124 6.14 17.00 -11.57
CA LYS A 124 7.07 17.01 -10.44
C LYS A 124 6.39 16.55 -9.15
N LYS A 125 5.19 17.05 -8.86
CA LYS A 125 4.40 16.65 -7.68
C LYS A 125 4.07 15.16 -7.71
N ARG A 126 3.72 14.62 -8.88
CA ARG A 126 3.43 13.19 -9.05
C ARG A 126 4.68 12.32 -8.93
N GLN A 127 5.80 12.72 -9.53
CA GLN A 127 7.08 12.04 -9.42
C GLN A 127 7.58 11.98 -7.97
N LEU A 128 7.42 13.07 -7.19
CA LEU A 128 7.76 13.06 -5.76
C LEU A 128 6.89 12.09 -4.95
N LYS A 129 5.59 11.99 -5.26
CA LYS A 129 4.70 11.00 -4.64
C LYS A 129 5.12 9.57 -5.00
N TYR A 130 5.46 9.34 -6.27
CA TYR A 130 5.98 8.06 -6.73
C TYR A 130 7.26 7.68 -5.98
N GLN A 131 8.27 8.55 -5.93
CA GLN A 131 9.53 8.28 -5.23
C GLN A 131 9.32 7.93 -3.75
N LYS A 132 8.44 8.66 -3.05
CA LYS A 132 8.09 8.36 -1.65
C LYS A 132 7.44 6.98 -1.49
N ALA A 133 6.57 6.58 -2.42
CA ALA A 133 5.94 5.27 -2.41
C ALA A 133 6.93 4.16 -2.78
N ALA A 134 7.71 4.35 -3.84
CA ALA A 134 8.69 3.41 -4.36
C ALA A 134 9.80 3.11 -3.33
N LYS A 135 10.29 4.11 -2.59
CA LYS A 135 11.28 3.93 -1.51
C LYS A 135 10.81 2.93 -0.44
N ARG A 136 9.52 2.92 -0.12
CA ARG A 136 8.93 2.00 0.86
C ARG A 136 8.73 0.57 0.34
N VAL A 137 8.71 0.39 -0.98
CA VAL A 137 8.45 -0.89 -1.64
C VAL A 137 9.77 -1.57 -2.04
N PHE A 138 10.68 -0.81 -2.64
CA PHE A 138 11.90 -1.32 -3.27
C PHE A 138 13.15 -1.14 -2.41
N LYS A 139 13.06 -0.52 -1.22
CA LYS A 139 14.21 -0.23 -0.35
C LYS A 139 15.40 0.41 -1.10
N LEU A 140 15.09 1.33 -2.02
CA LEU A 140 16.08 2.19 -2.69
C LEU A 140 16.58 3.29 -1.75
#